data_AF-A0A9E5V5Z3-F1
#
_entry.id   AF-A0A9E5V5Z3-F1
#
_cell.length_a   1.000
_cell.length_b   1.000
_cell.length_c   1.000
_cell.angle_alpha   90.00
_cell.angle_beta   90.00
_cell.angle_gamma   90.00
#
_symmetry.space_group_name_H-M   'P 1'
#
loop_
_entity.id
_entity.type
_entity.pdbx_description
1 polymer ?
#
loop_
_entity_poly.entity_id
_entity_poly.type
_entity_poly.pdbx_seq_one_letter_code
_entity_poly.pdbx_strand_id
1 'polypeptide(L)'
;MKITTVSISYSRKFNLGAYESLDLGCSLWAQLEEEEDADGVVQYLYHQAKASVKNAAIPVLKASGYQTNKVNSHKQSVDTSIKENSEEF
;
A
#
# COMPACT_ATOMS: atom_id res chain seq x y z
N MET A 1 35.65 -14.40 -1.19
CA MET A 1 34.64 -13.33 -1.05
C MET A 1 33.45 -13.71 -1.93
N LYS A 2 32.35 -14.18 -1.34
CA LYS A 2 31.09 -14.41 -2.05
C LYS A 2 30.19 -13.21 -1.74
N ILE A 3 29.76 -12.51 -2.80
CA ILE A 3 28.78 -11.43 -2.68
C ILE A 3 27.44 -12.00 -3.11
N THR A 4 26.43 -11.86 -2.25
CA THR A 4 25.04 -12.22 -2.57
C THR A 4 24.27 -10.93 -2.88
N THR A 5 23.54 -10.88 -3.99
CA THR A 5 22.70 -9.72 -4.31
C THR A 5 21.25 -10.06 -4.07
N VAL A 6 20.58 -9.27 -3.22
CA VAL A 6 19.14 -9.35 -3.02
C VAL A 6 18.49 -8.20 -3.78
N SER A 7 17.44 -8.51 -4.54
CA SER A 7 16.60 -7.51 -5.19
C SER A 7 15.13 -7.81 -4.92
N ILE A 8 14.39 -6.76 -4.55
CA ILE A 8 12.95 -6.83 -4.32
C ILE A 8 12.27 -5.82 -5.23
N SER A 9 11.32 -6.31 -6.03
CA SER A 9 10.43 -5.47 -6.82
C SER A 9 9.02 -5.55 -6.24
N TYR A 10 8.46 -4.38 -5.91
CA TYR A 10 7.11 -4.28 -5.36
C TYR A 10 6.30 -3.33 -6.23
N SER A 11 5.15 -3.79 -6.72
CA SER A 11 4.19 -2.97 -7.45
C SER A 11 2.78 -3.14 -6.90
N ARG A 12 1.95 -2.11 -7.08
CA ARG A 12 0.55 -2.11 -6.71
C ARG A 12 -0.26 -1.30 -7.71
N LYS A 13 -1.34 -1.92 -8.18
CA LYS A 13 -2.36 -1.27 -8.99
C LYS A 13 -3.45 -0.66 -8.10
N PHE A 14 -3.77 0.60 -8.35
CA PHE A 14 -4.81 1.36 -7.68
C PHE A 14 -5.93 1.70 -8.66
N ASN A 15 -7.18 1.40 -8.30
CA ASN A 15 -8.34 1.82 -9.09
C ASN A 15 -8.69 3.27 -8.72
N LEU A 16 -8.73 4.15 -9.73
CA LEU A 16 -9.05 5.56 -9.58
C LEU A 16 -10.51 5.88 -9.95
N GLY A 17 -11.28 4.89 -10.39
CA GLY A 17 -12.64 5.09 -10.91
C GLY A 17 -12.62 5.61 -12.35
N ALA A 18 -13.79 5.88 -12.94
CA ALA A 18 -13.91 6.44 -14.30
C ALA A 18 -13.10 5.69 -15.39
N TYR A 19 -12.97 4.36 -15.27
CA TYR A 19 -12.14 3.51 -16.14
C TYR A 19 -10.63 3.78 -16.06
N GLU A 20 -10.18 4.53 -15.06
CA GLU A 20 -8.78 4.84 -14.81
C GLU A 20 -8.19 3.97 -13.69
N SER A 21 -6.93 3.57 -13.89
CA SER A 21 -6.13 2.86 -12.90
C SER A 21 -4.70 3.36 -12.95
N LEU A 22 -4.06 3.36 -11.79
CA LEU A 22 -2.66 3.74 -11.61
C LEU A 22 -1.87 2.49 -11.23
N ASP A 23 -0.82 2.19 -11.96
CA ASP A 23 0.17 1.19 -11.56
C ASP A 23 1.42 1.91 -11.03
N LEU A 24 1.81 1.60 -9.80
CA LEU A 24 3.00 2.15 -9.16
C LEU A 24 3.84 1.01 -8.61
N GLY A 25 5.13 1.04 -8.92
CA GLY A 25 6.10 0.10 -8.36
C GLY A 25 7.47 0.71 -8.17
N CYS A 26 8.27 0.04 -7.36
CA CYS A 26 9.69 0.34 -7.22
C CYS A 26 10.49 -0.96 -7.02
N SER A 27 11.77 -0.89 -7.36
CA SER A 27 12.72 -1.97 -7.18
C SER A 27 13.86 -1.47 -6.31
N LEU A 28 14.17 -2.22 -5.26
CA LEU A 28 15.30 -1.97 -4.37
C LEU A 28 16.26 -3.16 -4.44
N TRP A 29 17.54 -2.89 -4.20
CA TRP A 29 18.56 -3.92 -4.18
C TRP A 29 19.60 -3.60 -3.11
N ALA A 30 20.24 -4.66 -2.62
CA ALA A 30 21.37 -4.60 -1.72
C ALA A 30 22.37 -5.69 -2.10
N GLN A 31 23.65 -5.40 -1.94
CA GLN A 31 24.73 -6.38 -1.99
C GLN A 31 25.05 -6.77 -0.56
N LEU A 32 25.16 -8.07 -0.33
CA LEU A 32 25.44 -8.64 0.98
C LEU A 32 26.75 -9.41 0.99
N GLU A 33 27.44 -9.33 2.11
CA GLU A 33 28.57 -10.20 2.45
C GLU A 33 28.11 -11.51 3.10
N GLU A 34 29.01 -12.49 3.19
CA GLU A 34 28.69 -13.87 3.60
C GLU A 34 28.24 -13.99 5.08
N GLU A 35 28.52 -12.98 5.89
CA GLU A 35 28.19 -12.91 7.33
C GLU A 35 26.91 -12.13 7.62
N GLU A 36 26.30 -11.51 6.61
CA GLU A 36 25.11 -10.68 6.77
C GLU A 36 23.80 -11.49 6.75
N ASP A 37 22.80 -11.02 7.50
CA ASP A 37 21.47 -11.63 7.57
C ASP A 37 20.66 -11.33 6.29
N ALA A 38 20.72 -12.26 5.34
CA ALA A 38 19.98 -12.16 4.09
C ALA A 38 18.46 -12.06 4.27
N ASP A 39 17.89 -12.81 5.22
CA ASP A 39 16.44 -12.82 5.46
C ASP A 39 15.98 -11.49 6.05
N GLY A 40 16.74 -10.94 7.00
CA GLY A 40 16.52 -9.61 7.55
C GLY A 40 16.58 -8.51 6.47
N VAL A 41 17.56 -8.57 5.57
CA VAL A 41 17.69 -7.62 4.47
C VAL A 41 16.54 -7.73 3.48
N VAL A 42 16.10 -8.95 3.14
CA VAL A 42 14.91 -9.18 2.29
C VAL A 42 13.67 -8.51 2.89
N GLN A 43 13.41 -8.74 4.18
CA GLN A 43 12.25 -8.15 4.87
C GLN A 43 12.36 -6.63 4.91
N TYR A 44 13.55 -6.10 5.24
CA TYR A 44 13.80 -4.67 5.25
C TYR A 44 13.52 -4.02 3.89
N LEU A 45 14.10 -4.57 2.80
CA LEU A 45 13.89 -4.07 1.44
C LEU A 45 12.42 -4.15 1.03
N TYR A 46 11.71 -5.21 1.39
CA TYR A 46 10.28 -5.33 1.13
C TYR A 46 9.46 -4.25 1.85
N HIS A 47 9.69 -4.05 3.14
CA HIS A 47 9.00 -3.01 3.91
C HIS A 47 9.28 -1.61 3.37
N GLN A 48 10.53 -1.35 2.98
CA GLN A 48 10.93 -0.07 2.38
C GLN A 48 10.25 0.12 1.01
N ALA A 49 10.27 -0.88 0.13
CA ALA A 49 9.64 -0.80 -1.18
C ALA A 49 8.12 -0.57 -1.07
N LYS A 50 7.47 -1.28 -0.14
CA LYS A 50 6.05 -1.12 0.15
C LYS A 50 5.72 0.27 0.68
N ALA A 51 6.53 0.82 1.59
CA ALA A 51 6.37 2.16 2.13
C ALA A 51 6.54 3.22 1.03
N SER A 52 7.55 3.06 0.16
CA SER A 52 7.79 3.94 -0.98
C SER A 52 6.60 3.99 -1.94
N VAL A 53 6.08 2.84 -2.37
CA VAL A 53 4.90 2.78 -3.25
C VAL A 53 3.67 3.39 -2.58
N LYS A 54 3.46 3.15 -1.28
CA LYS A 54 2.37 3.76 -0.52
C LYS A 54 2.49 5.28 -0.50
N ASN A 55 3.66 5.81 -0.15
CA ASN A 55 3.89 7.25 -0.04
C ASN A 55 3.74 7.95 -1.40
N ALA A 56 4.25 7.34 -2.47
CA ALA A 56 4.07 7.84 -3.84
C ALA A 56 2.60 7.83 -4.29
N ALA A 57 1.81 6.85 -3.86
CA ALA A 57 0.40 6.75 -4.22
C ALA A 57 -0.50 7.77 -3.48
N ILE A 58 -0.19 8.14 -2.24
CA ILE A 58 -1.01 9.03 -1.40
C ILE A 58 -1.50 10.32 -2.11
N PRO A 59 -0.64 11.14 -2.76
CA PRO A 59 -1.09 12.37 -3.40
C PRO A 59 -2.08 12.10 -4.54
N VAL A 60 -1.82 11.09 -5.37
CA VAL A 60 -2.70 10.72 -6.49
C VAL A 60 -4.03 10.18 -5.99
N LEU A 61 -4.00 9.34 -4.95
CA LEU A 61 -5.21 8.79 -4.34
C LEU A 61 -6.07 9.87 -3.67
N LYS A 62 -5.45 10.87 -3.03
CA LYS A 62 -6.16 12.01 -2.43
C LYS A 62 -6.74 12.95 -3.49
N ALA A 63 -6.05 13.14 -4.61
CA ALA A 63 -6.57 13.90 -5.75
C ALA A 63 -7.70 13.16 -6.47
N SER A 64 -7.70 11.82 -6.44
CA SER A 64 -8.78 11.03 -7.03
C SER A 64 -10.07 11.14 -6.19
N GLY A 65 -11.12 11.73 -6.76
CA GLY A 65 -12.44 11.85 -6.11
C GLY A 65 -13.11 10.51 -5.78
N TYR A 66 -12.60 9.40 -6.32
CA TYR A 66 -13.14 8.06 -6.13
C TYR A 66 -12.94 7.52 -4.70
N GLN A 67 -11.83 7.85 -4.04
CA GLN A 67 -11.60 7.45 -2.65
C GLN A 67 -12.45 8.25 -1.66
N THR A 68 -12.67 9.54 -1.93
CA THR A 68 -13.55 10.42 -1.14
C THR A 68 -14.98 9.88 -1.09
N ASN A 69 -15.47 9.36 -2.23
CA ASN A 69 -16.80 8.76 -2.32
C ASN A 69 -16.89 7.40 -1.59
N LYS A 70 -15.84 6.56 -1.64
CA LYS A 70 -15.81 5.31 -0.87
C LYS A 70 -15.81 5.53 0.65
N VAL A 71 -15.02 6.48 1.16
CA VAL A 71 -14.99 6.79 2.59
C VAL A 71 -16.35 7.32 3.08
N ASN A 72 -17.01 8.17 2.29
CA ASN A 72 -18.35 8.66 2.63
C ASN A 72 -19.40 7.53 2.64
N SER A 73 -19.35 6.61 1.67
CA SER A 73 -20.25 5.46 1.66
C SER A 73 -20.05 4.52 2.86
N HIS A 74 -18.81 4.36 3.32
CA HIS A 74 -18.51 3.53 4.49
C HIS A 74 -18.94 4.19 5.80
N LYS A 75 -18.79 5.51 5.93
CA LYS A 75 -19.33 6.28 7.07
C LYS A 75 -20.85 6.22 7.12
N GLN A 76 -21.50 6.41 5.98
CA GLN A 76 -22.97 6.33 5.89
C GLN A 76 -23.50 4.94 6.28
N SER A 77 -22.84 3.85 5.87
CA SER A 77 -23.25 2.49 6.30
C SER A 77 -23.08 2.25 7.79
N VAL A 78 -22.06 2.82 8.43
CA VAL A 78 -21.83 2.65 9.87
C VAL A 78 -22.82 3.49 10.68
N ASP A 79 -23.11 4.72 10.25
CA ASP A 79 -24.07 5.60 10.94
C ASP A 79 -25.51 5.08 10.86
N THR A 80 -25.92 4.45 9.75
CA THR A 80 -27.24 3.80 9.64
C THR A 80 -27.35 2.59 10.57
N SER A 81 -26.30 1.77 10.66
CA SER A 81 -26.26 0.58 11.52
C SER A 81 -26.34 0.91 13.02
N ILE A 82 -25.80 2.06 13.43
CA ILE A 82 -25.83 2.51 14.83
C ILE A 82 -27.22 3.05 15.21
N LYS A 83 -27.91 3.75 14.29
CA LYS A 83 -29.25 4.29 14.54
C LYS A 83 -30.30 3.19 14.68
N GLU A 84 -30.28 2.19 13.80
CA GLU A 84 -31.22 1.06 13.85
C GLU A 84 -31.11 0.26 15.16
N ASN A 85 -29.92 0.18 15.76
CA ASN A 85 -29.69 -0.54 17.02
C ASN A 85 -30.06 0.27 18.28
N SER A 86 -30.30 1.58 18.12
CA SER A 86 -30.65 2.49 19.23
C SER A 86 -32.15 2.79 19.35
N GLU A 87 -32.95 2.37 18.38
CA GLU A 87 -34.41 2.53 18.35
C GLU A 87 -35.17 1.27 18.84
N GLU A 88 -34.45 0.19 19.20
CA GLU A 88 -35.01 -1.10 19.67
C GLU A 88 -34.98 -1.30 21.21
N PHE A 89 -34.71 -0.26 22.01
CA PHE A 89 -34.74 -0.31 23.49
C PHE A 89 -35.68 0.71 24.12
#